data_AF-A0AA43UEP5-F1
#
_entry.id   AF-A0AA43UEP5-F1
#
_cell.length_a   1.000
_cell.length_b   1.000
_cell.length_c   1.000
_cell.angle_alpha   90.00
_cell.angle_beta   90.00
_cell.angle_gamma   90.00
#
_symmetry.space_group_name_H-M   'P 1'
#
loop_
_entity.id
_entity.type
_entity.pdbx_description
1 polymer ?
#
loop_
_entity_poly.entity_id
_entity_poly.type
_entity_poly.pdbx_seq_one_letter_code
_entity_poly.pdbx_strand_id
1 'polypeptide(L)'
;DIDIGVKMNIAHMLRVRGKLSDVAESLGISRPSLYKYMQLYDKGTTDQIPPDVLNYFNDIASDETKRFELMRMTKCEAEKTDCELLHRREKLDALLSERNMMMKKLSSNEDIDQDVVSKFNEAIRDIDSAIKSNKTAMEKLLKKKEDLYAEMNQNQEAMHRLDHAEDLSACIKTKCFREDGTFMIAYDDPESCGEDHVLSLMAKFGEEYKTIGTYDAVKGKNFFIISDIIYSPYLYYSVNRVMIDDDGNRIIDEDYRSKISQFKR
;
A
#
# COMPACT_ATOMS: atom_id res chain seq x y z
N ASP A 1 -2.56 -7.32 15.82
CA ASP A 1 -3.74 -7.40 14.94
C ASP A 1 -3.93 -6.07 14.24
N ILE A 2 -3.58 -6.02 12.96
CA ILE A 2 -3.99 -4.89 12.10
C ILE A 2 -5.45 -5.17 11.81
N ASP A 3 -6.33 -4.34 12.34
CA ASP A 3 -7.74 -4.36 11.99
C ASP A 3 -7.85 -3.96 10.51
N ILE A 4 -7.96 -4.95 9.62
CA ILE A 4 -8.27 -4.76 8.19
C ILE A 4 -9.78 -4.49 8.05
N GLY A 5 -10.42 -3.93 9.08
CA GLY A 5 -11.77 -3.39 9.08
C GLY A 5 -11.97 -2.17 8.18
N VAL A 6 -11.04 -1.87 7.28
CA VAL A 6 -11.36 -1.06 6.10
C VAL A 6 -12.27 -1.91 5.23
N LYS A 7 -13.58 -1.87 5.51
CA LYS A 7 -14.59 -2.33 4.57
C LYS A 7 -14.31 -1.60 3.25
N MET A 8 -13.72 -2.32 2.30
CA MET A 8 -13.58 -1.80 0.95
C MET A 8 -14.99 -1.59 0.44
N ASN A 9 -15.29 -0.33 0.15
CA ASN A 9 -16.58 0.02 -0.41
C ASN A 9 -16.67 -0.55 -1.83
N ILE A 10 -17.87 -0.92 -2.26
CA ILE A 10 -18.08 -1.51 -3.59
C ILE A 10 -17.65 -0.53 -4.68
N ALA A 11 -17.69 0.77 -4.39
CA ALA A 11 -17.18 1.81 -5.27
C ALA A 11 -15.70 1.65 -5.59
N HIS A 12 -14.87 1.37 -4.59
CA HIS A 12 -13.46 1.11 -4.82
C HIS A 12 -13.27 -0.19 -5.58
N MET A 13 -13.98 -1.26 -5.20
CA MET A 13 -13.86 -2.57 -5.87
C MET A 13 -14.25 -2.51 -7.36
N LEU A 14 -15.31 -1.78 -7.69
CA LEU A 14 -15.76 -1.59 -9.07
C LEU A 14 -14.74 -0.80 -9.89
N ARG A 15 -14.18 0.27 -9.32
CA ARG A 15 -13.13 1.08 -9.94
C ARG A 15 -11.87 0.27 -10.20
N VAL A 16 -11.52 -0.63 -9.28
CA VAL A 16 -10.42 -1.59 -9.46
C VAL A 16 -10.70 -2.55 -10.62
N ARG A 17 -11.95 -2.96 -10.88
CA ARG A 17 -12.26 -3.85 -12.02
C ARG A 17 -12.31 -3.16 -13.38
N GLY A 18 -12.62 -1.87 -13.43
CA GLY A 18 -12.65 -1.11 -14.69
C GLY A 18 -13.63 0.05 -14.65
N LYS A 19 -13.88 0.64 -15.83
CA LYS A 19 -14.67 1.86 -15.95
C LYS A 19 -16.12 1.64 -15.52
N LEU A 20 -16.60 2.53 -14.66
CA LEU A 20 -18.00 2.54 -14.22
C LEU A 20 -19.00 2.74 -15.37
N SER A 21 -18.57 3.34 -16.49
CA SER A 21 -19.39 3.42 -17.72
C SER A 21 -19.71 2.04 -18.28
N ASP A 22 -18.70 1.18 -18.37
CA ASP A 22 -18.79 -0.13 -19.01
C ASP A 22 -19.60 -1.07 -18.13
N VAL A 23 -19.44 -0.94 -16.80
CA VAL A 23 -20.28 -1.61 -15.81
C VAL A 23 -21.74 -1.17 -15.95
N ALA A 24 -22.01 0.13 -16.02
CA ALA A 24 -23.38 0.65 -16.17
C ALA A 24 -24.03 0.16 -17.48
N GLU A 25 -23.27 0.15 -18.57
CA GLU A 25 -23.69 -0.37 -19.88
C GLU A 25 -24.01 -1.87 -19.82
N SER A 26 -23.11 -2.69 -19.25
CA SER A 26 -23.32 -4.14 -19.13
C SER A 26 -24.53 -4.52 -18.27
N LEU A 27 -24.84 -3.70 -17.26
CA LEU A 27 -26.01 -3.87 -16.39
C LEU A 27 -27.28 -3.23 -16.97
N GLY A 28 -27.19 -2.52 -18.11
CA GLY A 28 -28.32 -1.84 -18.74
C GLY A 28 -28.90 -0.69 -17.91
N ILE A 29 -28.08 -0.03 -17.08
CA ILE A 29 -28.51 1.07 -16.20
C ILE A 29 -27.74 2.36 -16.48
N SER A 30 -28.28 3.50 -16.04
CA SER A 30 -27.57 4.78 -16.12
C SER A 30 -26.49 4.87 -15.03
N ARG A 31 -25.39 5.60 -15.30
CA ARG A 31 -24.32 5.84 -14.31
C ARG A 31 -24.84 6.46 -13.00
N PRO A 32 -25.75 7.46 -12.99
CA PRO A 32 -26.36 7.95 -11.75
C PRO A 32 -27.07 6.86 -10.93
N SER A 33 -27.76 5.94 -11.62
CA SER A 33 -28.40 4.79 -10.96
C SER A 33 -27.36 3.85 -10.36
N LEU A 34 -26.28 3.56 -11.10
CA LEU A 34 -25.16 2.76 -10.61
C LEU A 34 -24.55 3.38 -9.34
N TYR A 35 -24.25 4.69 -9.35
CA TYR A 35 -23.74 5.40 -8.16
C TYR A 35 -24.69 5.31 -6.96
N LYS A 36 -26.00 5.47 -7.19
CA LYS A 36 -27.01 5.32 -6.14
C LYS A 36 -27.01 3.91 -5.57
N TYR A 37 -26.96 2.87 -6.40
CA TYR A 37 -26.92 1.48 -5.95
C TYR A 37 -25.65 1.14 -5.21
N MET A 38 -24.49 1.68 -5.63
CA MET A 38 -23.23 1.53 -4.91
C MET A 38 -23.33 2.09 -3.48
N GLN A 39 -23.88 3.30 -3.32
CA GLN A 39 -24.09 3.89 -1.99
C GLN A 39 -25.05 3.08 -1.13
N LEU A 40 -26.12 2.55 -1.72
CA LEU A 40 -27.09 1.69 -1.01
C LEU A 40 -26.41 0.39 -0.55
N TYR A 41 -25.58 -0.21 -1.39
CA TYR A 41 -24.84 -1.43 -1.07
C TYR A 41 -23.84 -1.19 0.06
N ASP A 42 -23.07 -0.10 -0.01
CA ASP A 42 -22.10 0.30 1.01
C ASP A 42 -22.75 0.59 2.38
N LYS A 43 -23.99 1.11 2.36
CA LYS A 43 -24.81 1.31 3.57
C LYS A 43 -25.50 0.04 4.07
N GLY A 44 -25.43 -1.06 3.32
CA GLY A 44 -26.10 -2.33 3.65
C GLY A 44 -27.61 -2.35 3.37
N THR A 45 -28.13 -1.38 2.61
CA THR A 45 -29.55 -1.27 2.22
C THR A 45 -29.77 -1.94 0.86
N THR A 46 -29.72 -3.28 0.84
CA THR A 46 -29.72 -4.08 -0.40
C THR A 46 -31.11 -4.36 -0.99
N ASP A 47 -32.16 -4.12 -0.22
CA ASP A 47 -33.57 -4.29 -0.59
C ASP A 47 -34.02 -3.39 -1.75
N GLN A 48 -33.34 -2.25 -1.93
CA GLN A 48 -33.63 -1.27 -2.98
C GLN A 48 -32.76 -1.43 -4.23
N ILE A 49 -31.89 -2.44 -4.27
CA ILE A 49 -30.96 -2.68 -5.37
C ILE A 49 -31.57 -3.73 -6.30
N PRO A 50 -31.62 -3.49 -7.63
CA PRO A 50 -32.08 -4.50 -8.58
C PRO A 50 -31.28 -5.81 -8.44
N PRO A 51 -31.92 -6.99 -8.49
CA PRO A 51 -31.25 -8.27 -8.24
C PRO A 51 -30.00 -8.51 -9.09
N ASP A 52 -30.03 -8.15 -10.38
CA ASP A 52 -28.89 -8.34 -11.28
C ASP A 52 -27.68 -7.49 -10.88
N VAL A 53 -27.92 -6.25 -10.44
CA VAL A 53 -26.88 -5.34 -9.94
C VAL A 53 -26.33 -5.84 -8.61
N LEU A 54 -27.20 -6.31 -7.72
CA LEU A 54 -26.81 -6.85 -6.41
C LEU A 54 -25.96 -8.12 -6.56
N ASN A 55 -26.35 -9.03 -7.46
CA ASN A 55 -25.58 -10.23 -7.77
C ASN A 55 -24.19 -9.88 -8.30
N TYR A 56 -24.12 -8.94 -9.24
CA TYR A 56 -22.85 -8.45 -9.77
C TYR A 56 -21.95 -7.85 -8.67
N PHE A 57 -22.50 -7.07 -7.75
CA PHE A 57 -21.74 -6.53 -6.61
C PHE A 57 -21.25 -7.61 -5.65
N ASN A 58 -22.10 -8.61 -5.35
CA ASN A 58 -21.72 -9.74 -4.50
C ASN A 58 -20.58 -10.55 -5.12
N ASP A 59 -20.62 -10.79 -6.43
CA ASP A 59 -19.58 -11.53 -7.15
C ASP A 59 -18.24 -10.80 -7.08
N ILE A 60 -18.25 -9.49 -7.31
CA ILE A 60 -17.04 -8.65 -7.21
C ILE A 60 -16.51 -8.62 -5.78
N ALA A 61 -17.39 -8.42 -4.80
CA ALA A 61 -17.00 -8.38 -3.40
C ALA A 61 -16.39 -9.71 -2.96
N SER A 62 -16.95 -10.84 -3.40
CA SER A 62 -16.40 -12.18 -3.16
C SER A 62 -15.00 -12.33 -3.78
N ASP A 63 -14.83 -11.95 -5.05
CA ASP A 63 -13.56 -12.13 -5.76
C ASP A 63 -12.43 -11.27 -5.18
N GLU A 64 -12.69 -10.00 -4.87
CA GLU A 64 -11.69 -9.14 -4.24
C GLU A 64 -11.38 -9.60 -2.81
N THR A 65 -12.39 -10.04 -2.04
CA THR A 65 -12.14 -10.61 -0.70
C THR A 65 -11.21 -11.82 -0.78
N LYS A 66 -11.42 -12.74 -1.73
CA LYS A 66 -10.52 -13.88 -1.95
C LYS A 66 -9.11 -13.43 -2.30
N ARG A 67 -8.96 -12.38 -3.11
CA ARG A 67 -7.66 -11.81 -3.49
C ARG A 67 -6.93 -11.21 -2.28
N PHE A 68 -7.62 -10.46 -1.43
CA PHE A 68 -7.06 -9.95 -0.18
C PHE A 68 -6.69 -11.06 0.78
N GLU A 69 -7.54 -12.08 0.91
CA GLU A 69 -7.24 -13.27 1.71
C GLU A 69 -6.00 -13.98 1.19
N LEU A 70 -5.87 -14.18 -0.13
CA LEU A 70 -4.68 -14.76 -0.75
C LEU A 70 -3.44 -13.95 -0.40
N MET A 71 -3.47 -12.62 -0.60
CA MET A 71 -2.33 -11.75 -0.26
C MET A 71 -1.97 -11.83 1.23
N ARG A 72 -2.97 -11.90 2.11
CA ARG A 72 -2.75 -12.06 3.56
C ARG A 72 -2.12 -13.42 3.88
N MET A 73 -2.58 -14.48 3.25
CA MET A 73 -2.03 -15.84 3.42
C MET A 73 -0.59 -15.91 2.91
N THR A 74 -0.30 -15.39 1.72
CA THR A 74 1.06 -15.32 1.16
C THR A 74 2.00 -14.53 2.07
N LYS A 75 1.55 -13.39 2.61
CA LYS A 75 2.32 -12.60 3.57
C LYS A 75 2.60 -13.38 4.86
N CYS A 76 1.59 -14.03 5.43
CA CYS A 76 1.74 -14.87 6.62
C CYS A 76 2.72 -16.03 6.38
N GLU A 77 2.69 -16.62 5.18
CA GLU A 77 3.62 -17.69 4.81
C GLU A 77 5.05 -17.18 4.64
N ALA A 78 5.24 -15.97 4.11
CA ALA A 78 6.55 -15.30 4.04
C ALA A 78 7.12 -15.04 5.44
N GLU A 79 6.29 -14.53 6.38
CA GLU A 79 6.68 -14.30 7.78
C GLU A 79 7.07 -15.61 8.49
N LYS A 80 6.30 -16.68 8.27
CA LYS A 80 6.63 -18.02 8.78
C LYS A 80 7.97 -18.52 8.24
N THR A 81 8.21 -18.33 6.94
CA THR A 81 9.47 -18.71 6.28
C THR A 81 10.66 -17.94 6.86
N ASP A 82 10.47 -16.66 7.21
CA ASP A 82 11.48 -15.85 7.87
C ASP A 82 11.80 -16.32 9.29
N CYS A 83 10.79 -16.69 10.09
CA CYS A 83 11.01 -17.29 11.40
C CYS A 83 11.78 -18.62 11.30
N GLU A 84 11.44 -19.48 10.34
CA GLU A 84 12.14 -20.75 10.10
C GLU A 84 13.61 -20.53 9.68
N LEU A 85 13.87 -19.53 8.84
CA LEU A 85 15.24 -19.15 8.44
C LEU A 85 16.06 -18.66 9.64
N LEU A 86 15.47 -17.83 10.50
CA LEU A 86 16.13 -17.33 11.70
C LEU A 86 16.51 -18.48 12.64
N HIS A 87 15.57 -19.38 12.93
CA HIS A 87 15.83 -20.53 13.80
C HIS A 87 16.92 -21.45 13.23
N ARG A 88 16.93 -21.68 11.92
CA ARG A 88 18.00 -22.46 11.28
C ARG A 88 19.35 -21.78 11.32
N ARG A 89 19.40 -20.45 11.23
CA ARG A 89 20.62 -19.68 11.38
C ARG A 89 21.20 -19.81 12.78
N GLU A 90 20.38 -19.69 13.82
CA GLU A 90 20.79 -19.90 15.21
C GLU A 90 21.35 -21.31 15.42
N LYS A 91 20.68 -22.33 14.85
CA LYS A 91 21.18 -23.72 14.88
C LYS A 91 22.52 -23.87 14.17
N LEU A 92 22.72 -23.19 13.04
CA LEU A 92 24.00 -23.21 12.32
C LEU A 92 25.12 -22.59 13.15
N ASP A 93 24.86 -21.45 13.78
CA ASP A 93 25.82 -20.76 14.64
C ASP A 93 26.21 -21.61 15.86
N ALA A 94 25.24 -22.30 16.46
CA ALA A 94 25.48 -23.26 17.55
C ALA A 94 26.40 -24.42 17.11
N LEU A 95 26.11 -25.06 15.97
CA LEU A 95 26.92 -26.15 15.43
C LEU A 95 28.35 -25.70 15.08
N LEU A 96 28.51 -24.50 14.51
CA LEU A 96 29.83 -23.93 14.21
C LEU A 96 30.62 -23.64 15.49
N SER A 97 29.97 -23.13 16.53
CA SER A 97 30.59 -22.90 17.84
C SER A 97 31.06 -24.22 18.47
N GLU A 98 30.21 -25.25 18.45
CA GLU A 98 30.54 -26.58 18.97
C GLU A 98 31.72 -27.21 18.22
N ARG A 99 31.70 -27.17 16.89
CA ARG A 99 32.81 -27.61 16.04
C ARG A 99 34.12 -26.92 16.41
N ASN A 100 34.10 -25.59 16.53
CA ASN A 100 35.30 -24.81 16.83
C ASN A 100 35.83 -25.10 18.23
N MET A 101 34.95 -25.33 19.21
CA MET A 101 35.33 -25.77 20.54
C MET A 101 36.02 -27.15 20.51
N MET A 102 35.47 -28.12 19.75
CA MET A 102 36.08 -29.45 19.62
C MET A 102 37.45 -29.38 18.93
N MET A 103 37.56 -28.61 17.84
CA MET A 103 38.83 -28.38 17.14
C MET A 103 39.89 -27.76 18.06
N LYS A 104 39.51 -26.78 18.89
CA LYS A 104 40.41 -26.16 19.87
C LYS A 104 40.86 -27.14 20.96
N LYS A 105 39.96 -28.02 21.43
CA LYS A 105 40.30 -29.07 22.41
C LYS A 105 41.31 -30.06 21.84
N LEU A 106 41.12 -30.47 20.58
CA LEU A 106 42.06 -31.33 19.87
C LEU A 106 43.44 -30.67 19.70
N SER A 107 43.49 -29.38 19.39
CA SER A 107 44.77 -28.69 19.16
C SER A 107 45.55 -28.36 20.43
N SER A 108 44.92 -28.40 21.61
CA SER A 108 45.53 -27.90 22.86
C SER A 108 46.10 -29.00 23.76
N ASN A 109 45.91 -30.27 23.43
CA ASN A 109 46.39 -31.39 24.25
C ASN A 109 47.41 -32.20 23.45
N GLU A 110 48.68 -32.14 23.87
CA GLU A 110 49.80 -32.81 23.19
C GLU A 110 49.85 -34.33 23.45
N ASP A 111 49.17 -34.83 24.50
CA ASP A 111 49.20 -36.23 24.94
C ASP A 111 47.81 -36.91 24.97
N ILE A 112 46.98 -36.71 23.94
CA ILE A 112 45.66 -37.39 23.86
C ILE A 112 45.81 -38.82 23.33
N ASP A 113 45.14 -39.77 23.99
CA ASP A 113 44.96 -41.14 23.48
C ASP A 113 44.36 -41.14 22.05
N GLN A 114 44.94 -41.94 21.16
CA GLN A 114 44.50 -42.10 19.78
C GLN A 114 43.01 -42.50 19.66
N ASP A 115 42.48 -43.29 20.61
CA ASP A 115 41.05 -43.64 20.64
C ASP A 115 40.16 -42.41 20.89
N VAL A 116 40.60 -41.51 21.79
CA VAL A 116 39.91 -40.26 22.08
C VAL A 116 39.95 -39.34 20.85
N VAL A 117 41.10 -39.23 20.18
CA VAL A 117 41.24 -38.47 18.92
C VAL A 117 40.30 -39.01 17.84
N SER A 118 40.20 -40.34 17.71
CA SER A 118 39.28 -40.99 16.77
C SER A 118 37.82 -40.60 17.03
N LYS A 119 37.37 -40.68 18.29
CA LYS A 119 36.02 -40.29 18.72
C LYS A 119 35.73 -38.80 18.47
N PHE A 120 36.69 -37.92 18.71
CA PHE A 120 36.54 -36.50 18.39
C PHE A 120 36.40 -36.26 16.89
N ASN A 121 37.18 -36.94 16.07
CA ASN A 121 37.09 -36.82 14.62
C ASN A 121 35.76 -37.32 14.07
N GLU A 122 35.20 -38.39 14.65
CA GLU A 122 33.86 -38.87 14.33
C GLU A 122 32.79 -37.83 14.68
N ALA A 123 32.83 -37.29 15.90
CA ALA A 123 31.90 -36.22 16.32
C ALA A 123 32.00 -34.97 15.44
N ILE A 124 33.20 -34.57 15.02
CA ILE A 124 33.39 -33.45 14.08
C ILE A 124 32.78 -33.76 12.71
N ARG A 125 32.92 -34.98 12.19
CA ARG A 125 32.28 -35.38 10.93
C ARG A 125 30.76 -35.32 11.03
N ASP A 126 30.19 -35.73 12.15
CA ASP A 126 28.75 -35.66 12.38
C ASP A 126 28.26 -34.20 12.42
N ILE A 127 29.01 -33.31 13.10
CA ILE A 127 28.71 -31.87 13.13
C ILE A 127 28.82 -31.27 11.72
N ASP A 128 29.88 -31.59 10.96
CA ASP A 128 30.08 -31.09 9.59
C ASP A 128 28.95 -31.57 8.66
N SER A 129 28.48 -32.82 8.84
CA SER A 129 27.32 -33.38 8.14
C SER A 129 26.03 -32.61 8.48
N ALA A 130 25.80 -32.34 9.77
CA ALA A 130 24.66 -31.55 10.25
C ALA A 130 24.69 -30.10 9.72
N ILE A 131 25.86 -29.46 9.69
CA ILE A 131 26.07 -28.13 9.11
C ILE A 131 25.70 -28.14 7.63
N LYS A 132 26.19 -29.12 6.85
CA LYS A 132 25.89 -29.24 5.43
C LYS A 132 24.38 -29.41 5.20
N SER A 133 23.74 -30.31 5.94
CA SER A 133 22.29 -30.52 5.86
C SER A 133 21.51 -29.24 6.20
N ASN A 134 21.91 -28.51 7.24
CA ASN A 134 21.23 -27.28 7.64
C ASN A 134 21.39 -26.17 6.59
N LYS A 135 22.58 -26.01 6.00
CA LYS A 135 22.84 -25.06 4.91
C LYS A 135 21.94 -25.33 3.69
N THR A 136 21.89 -26.59 3.23
CA THR A 136 21.00 -26.97 2.11
C THR A 136 19.53 -26.69 2.43
N ALA A 137 19.12 -26.88 3.69
CA ALA A 137 17.75 -26.60 4.10
C ALA A 137 17.45 -25.09 4.14
N MET A 138 18.42 -24.25 4.55
CA MET A 138 18.32 -22.78 4.49
C MET A 138 18.24 -22.27 3.04
N GLU A 139 19.05 -22.80 2.12
CA GLU A 139 19.00 -22.44 0.69
C GLU A 139 17.62 -22.69 0.08
N LYS A 140 16.97 -23.80 0.43
CA LYS A 140 15.58 -24.09 -0.02
C LYS A 140 14.57 -23.08 0.52
N LEU A 141 14.71 -22.66 1.79
CA LEU A 141 13.82 -21.67 2.39
C LEU A 141 14.06 -20.27 1.79
N LEU A 142 15.31 -19.90 1.51
CA LEU A 142 15.64 -18.64 0.84
C LEU A 142 14.99 -18.56 -0.54
N LYS A 143 15.08 -19.62 -1.34
CA LYS A 143 14.40 -19.69 -2.63
C LYS A 143 12.87 -19.55 -2.48
N LYS A 144 12.27 -20.30 -1.53
CA LYS A 144 10.84 -20.19 -1.24
C LYS A 144 10.44 -18.77 -0.86
N LYS A 145 11.26 -18.08 -0.06
CA LYS A 145 11.06 -16.68 0.31
C LYS A 145 11.05 -15.79 -0.93
N GLU A 146 12.05 -15.90 -1.79
CA GLU A 146 12.14 -15.12 -3.04
C GLU A 146 10.90 -15.31 -3.92
N ASP A 147 10.44 -16.56 -4.08
CA ASP A 147 9.24 -16.89 -4.85
C ASP A 147 7.98 -16.20 -4.26
N LEU A 148 7.80 -16.25 -2.94
CA LEU A 148 6.67 -15.59 -2.25
C LEU A 148 6.70 -14.06 -2.41
N TYR A 149 7.87 -13.42 -2.33
CA TYR A 149 7.98 -11.97 -2.55
C TYR A 149 7.73 -11.59 -4.01
N ALA A 150 8.18 -12.42 -4.96
CA ALA A 150 7.88 -12.20 -6.37
C ALA A 150 6.37 -12.27 -6.64
N GLU A 151 5.68 -13.27 -6.08
CA GLU A 151 4.22 -13.40 -6.15
C GLU A 151 3.52 -12.19 -5.50
N MET A 152 3.97 -11.77 -4.32
CA MET A 152 3.40 -10.63 -3.62
C MET A 152 3.57 -9.33 -4.40
N ASN A 153 4.74 -9.11 -5.00
CA ASN A 153 5.00 -7.96 -5.88
C ASN A 153 4.14 -8.00 -7.14
N GLN A 154 3.99 -9.16 -7.79
CA GLN A 154 3.11 -9.31 -8.95
C GLN A 154 1.64 -9.00 -8.58
N ASN A 155 1.18 -9.47 -7.42
CA ASN A 155 -0.16 -9.19 -6.91
C ASN A 155 -0.35 -7.70 -6.60
N GLN A 156 0.65 -7.05 -6.00
CA GLN A 156 0.64 -5.62 -5.70
C GLN A 156 0.69 -4.77 -6.97
N GLU A 157 1.54 -5.10 -7.94
CA GLU A 157 1.56 -4.46 -9.25
C GLU A 157 0.23 -4.64 -9.97
N ALA A 158 -0.37 -5.83 -9.91
CA ALA A 158 -1.68 -6.06 -10.48
C ALA A 158 -2.76 -5.23 -9.79
N MET A 159 -2.65 -4.93 -8.49
CA MET A 159 -3.56 -3.97 -7.84
C MET A 159 -3.28 -2.54 -8.28
N HIS A 160 -2.01 -2.12 -8.32
CA HIS A 160 -1.65 -0.76 -8.75
C HIS A 160 -1.96 -0.48 -10.22
N ARG A 161 -1.80 -1.45 -11.12
CA ARG A 161 -2.20 -1.30 -12.53
C ARG A 161 -3.70 -1.05 -12.67
N LEU A 162 -4.49 -1.68 -11.81
CA LEU A 162 -5.93 -1.41 -11.73
C LEU A 162 -6.20 0.00 -11.19
N ASP A 163 -5.46 0.45 -10.17
CA ASP A 163 -5.54 1.84 -9.69
C ASP A 163 -5.11 2.89 -10.73
N HIS A 164 -4.17 2.56 -11.63
CA HIS A 164 -3.61 3.48 -12.62
C HIS A 164 -4.33 3.43 -13.98
N ALA A 165 -5.11 2.38 -14.26
CA ALA A 165 -5.96 2.30 -15.45
C ALA A 165 -7.07 3.38 -15.44
N GLU A 166 -7.31 4.04 -14.31
CA GLU A 166 -8.32 5.09 -14.15
C GLU A 166 -7.76 6.48 -13.80
N ASP A 167 -6.49 6.79 -14.08
CA ASP A 167 -5.96 8.17 -13.99
C ASP A 167 -6.50 9.11 -15.11
N LEU A 168 -7.63 8.73 -15.73
CA LEU A 168 -8.48 9.54 -16.62
C LEU A 168 -9.75 10.08 -15.92
N SER A 169 -9.95 9.78 -14.64
CA SER A 169 -10.97 10.43 -13.81
C SER A 169 -10.41 11.72 -13.22
N ALA A 170 -10.34 12.79 -14.03
CA ALA A 170 -10.34 14.22 -13.67
C ALA A 170 -9.65 14.69 -12.37
N CYS A 171 -8.63 13.99 -11.88
CA CYS A 171 -7.90 14.40 -10.69
C CYS A 171 -6.88 15.44 -11.12
N ILE A 172 -7.08 16.68 -10.67
CA ILE A 172 -6.15 17.77 -10.87
C ILE A 172 -4.77 17.34 -10.35
N LYS A 173 -3.80 17.20 -11.25
CA LYS A 173 -2.42 16.85 -10.87
C LYS A 173 -1.77 18.09 -10.33
N THR A 174 -1.08 17.98 -9.20
CA THR A 174 -0.43 19.13 -8.56
C THR A 174 1.07 18.92 -8.41
N LYS A 175 1.83 20.02 -8.44
CA LYS A 175 3.25 20.06 -8.14
C LYS A 175 3.50 21.19 -7.15
N CYS A 176 4.17 20.87 -6.05
CA CYS A 176 4.57 21.83 -5.04
C CYS A 176 6.03 22.23 -5.25
N PHE A 177 6.30 23.53 -5.29
CA PHE A 177 7.61 24.14 -5.38
C PHE A 177 7.83 25.04 -4.16
N ARG A 178 9.08 25.23 -3.76
CA ARG A 178 9.43 26.04 -2.60
C ARG A 178 10.65 26.91 -2.90
N GLU A 179 10.56 28.20 -2.60
CA GLU A 179 11.64 29.16 -2.71
C GLU A 179 11.48 30.23 -1.62
N ASP A 180 12.55 30.51 -0.85
CA ASP A 180 12.58 31.56 0.18
C ASP A 180 11.42 31.59 1.18
N GLY A 181 10.94 30.40 1.59
CA GLY A 181 9.82 30.28 2.53
C GLY A 181 8.43 30.44 1.91
N THR A 182 8.37 30.71 0.62
CA THR A 182 7.13 30.73 -0.17
C THR A 182 6.93 29.38 -0.86
N PHE A 183 5.69 28.90 -0.85
CA PHE A 183 5.28 27.72 -1.60
C PHE A 183 4.47 28.11 -2.82
N MET A 184 4.79 27.50 -3.94
CA MET A 184 3.99 27.57 -5.16
C MET A 184 3.40 26.21 -5.45
N ILE A 185 2.09 26.12 -5.57
CA ILE A 185 1.40 24.87 -5.91
C ILE A 185 0.80 25.04 -7.28
N ALA A 186 1.47 24.49 -8.29
CA ALA A 186 0.96 24.45 -9.65
C ALA A 186 0.02 23.26 -9.83
N TYR A 187 -0.96 23.42 -10.68
CA TYR A 187 -1.90 22.37 -10.99
C TYR A 187 -2.14 22.26 -12.50
N ASP A 188 -2.38 21.03 -12.95
CA ASP A 188 -2.59 20.70 -14.35
C ASP A 188 -4.09 20.45 -14.57
N ASP A 189 -4.78 21.52 -14.97
CA ASP A 189 -6.15 21.48 -15.43
C ASP A 189 -6.22 22.21 -16.79
N PRO A 190 -6.32 21.49 -17.91
CA PRO A 190 -6.32 22.10 -19.24
C PRO A 190 -7.60 22.87 -19.55
N GLU A 191 -8.68 22.67 -18.77
CA GLU A 191 -9.99 23.27 -19.02
C GLU A 191 -10.23 24.56 -18.23
N SER A 192 -9.40 24.90 -17.24
CA SER A 192 -9.60 26.09 -16.43
C SER A 192 -8.30 26.86 -16.11
N CYS A 193 -8.35 28.17 -16.33
CA CYS A 193 -7.31 29.09 -15.89
C CYS A 193 -7.83 29.92 -14.70
N GLY A 194 -7.63 29.40 -13.49
CA GLY A 194 -7.32 30.20 -12.30
C GLY A 194 -8.44 30.82 -11.46
N GLU A 195 -9.69 30.88 -11.89
CA GLU A 195 -10.74 31.54 -11.07
C GLU A 195 -11.66 30.54 -10.35
N ASP A 196 -11.84 29.35 -10.91
CA ASP A 196 -12.74 28.33 -10.36
C ASP A 196 -12.04 27.39 -9.38
N HIS A 197 -10.86 27.76 -8.85
CA HIS A 197 -10.03 26.86 -8.06
C HIS A 197 -9.62 27.47 -6.72
N VAL A 198 -9.75 26.66 -5.66
CA VAL A 198 -9.31 27.00 -4.31
C VAL A 198 -8.42 25.89 -3.77
N LEU A 199 -7.30 26.30 -3.17
CA LEU A 199 -6.44 25.40 -2.42
C LEU A 199 -6.85 25.43 -0.95
N SER A 200 -7.22 24.26 -0.42
CA SER A 200 -7.40 24.03 1.01
C SER A 200 -6.09 23.55 1.61
N LEU A 201 -5.51 24.36 2.50
CA LEU A 201 -4.37 24.00 3.32
C LEU A 201 -4.86 23.27 4.57
N MET A 202 -4.29 22.10 4.85
CA MET A 202 -4.74 21.20 5.91
C MET A 202 -3.57 20.83 6.83
N ALA A 203 -3.87 20.62 8.11
CA ALA A 203 -2.97 20.00 9.07
C ALA A 203 -3.55 18.66 9.55
N LYS A 204 -2.70 17.66 9.72
CA LYS A 204 -3.09 16.35 10.24
C LYS A 204 -2.98 16.31 11.77
N PHE A 205 -4.08 16.00 12.45
CA PHE A 205 -4.15 15.83 13.90
C PHE A 205 -4.67 14.42 14.22
N GLY A 206 -3.76 13.53 14.63
CA GLY A 206 -4.09 12.10 14.75
C GLY A 206 -4.42 11.50 13.38
N GLU A 207 -5.64 11.00 13.21
CA GLU A 207 -6.13 10.42 11.96
C GLU A 207 -6.92 11.41 11.08
N GLU A 208 -7.25 12.58 11.62
CA GLU A 208 -8.08 13.57 10.94
C GLU A 208 -7.26 14.65 10.23
N TYR A 209 -7.79 15.14 9.10
CA TYR A 209 -7.29 16.33 8.41
C TYR A 209 -8.21 17.51 8.73
N LYS A 210 -7.64 18.62 9.18
CA LYS A 210 -8.39 19.86 9.43
C LYS A 210 -7.87 20.96 8.53
N THR A 211 -8.78 21.63 7.82
CA THR A 211 -8.45 22.82 7.03
C THR A 211 -8.04 23.95 7.96
N ILE A 212 -6.86 24.50 7.72
CA ILE A 212 -6.28 25.61 8.50
C ILE A 212 -6.19 26.90 7.67
N GLY A 213 -6.37 26.82 6.36
CA GLY A 213 -6.37 27.98 5.47
C GLY A 213 -6.91 27.64 4.09
N THR A 214 -7.32 28.67 3.36
CA THR A 214 -7.78 28.57 1.97
C THR A 214 -7.13 29.65 1.13
N TYR A 215 -6.68 29.29 -0.07
CA TYR A 215 -5.96 30.18 -0.97
C TYR A 215 -6.62 30.17 -2.34
N ASP A 216 -6.87 31.35 -2.88
CA ASP A 216 -7.31 31.51 -4.26
C ASP A 216 -6.14 31.33 -5.23
N ALA A 217 -6.42 30.77 -6.40
CA ALA A 217 -5.44 30.69 -7.46
C ALA A 217 -5.09 32.11 -7.95
N VAL A 218 -3.86 32.26 -8.44
CA VAL A 218 -3.41 33.52 -9.02
C VAL A 218 -4.23 33.78 -10.29
N LYS A 219 -4.81 34.98 -10.39
CA LYS A 219 -5.73 35.34 -11.48
C LYS A 219 -5.17 34.99 -12.86
N GLY A 220 -5.91 34.18 -13.62
CA GLY A 220 -5.54 33.72 -14.96
C GLY A 220 -4.33 32.79 -15.00
N LYS A 221 -3.96 32.18 -13.87
CA LYS A 221 -2.85 31.22 -13.74
C LYS A 221 -3.33 29.94 -13.07
N ASN A 222 -2.61 28.86 -13.31
CA ASN A 222 -2.87 27.53 -12.75
C ASN A 222 -1.96 27.24 -11.55
N PHE A 223 -1.75 28.22 -10.66
CA PHE A 223 -0.99 28.01 -9.44
C PHE A 223 -1.46 28.88 -8.28
N PHE A 224 -1.14 28.42 -7.07
CA PHE A 224 -1.34 29.11 -5.80
C PHE A 224 0.00 29.59 -5.25
N ILE A 225 0.00 30.72 -4.55
CA ILE A 225 1.16 31.19 -3.77
C ILE A 225 0.78 31.20 -2.30
N ILE A 226 1.60 30.59 -1.46
CA ILE A 226 1.46 30.56 -0.01
C ILE A 226 2.74 31.11 0.62
N SER A 227 2.66 32.29 1.22
CA SER A 227 3.81 33.00 1.79
C SER A 227 3.74 33.16 3.32
N ASP A 228 2.64 32.73 3.94
CA ASP A 228 2.30 32.98 5.34
C ASP A 228 2.39 31.72 6.22
N ILE A 229 3.07 30.66 5.75
CA ILE A 229 3.19 29.39 6.47
C ILE A 229 4.62 29.04 6.87
N ILE A 230 4.77 28.56 8.10
CA ILE A 230 5.99 27.91 8.54
C ILE A 230 5.89 26.44 8.15
N TYR A 231 6.85 25.96 7.35
CA TYR A 231 6.89 24.57 6.92
C TYR A 231 6.81 23.61 8.10
N SER A 232 5.90 22.64 8.01
CA SER A 232 5.77 21.53 8.94
C SER A 232 5.51 20.24 8.16
N PRO A 233 6.12 19.11 8.55
CA PRO A 233 5.89 17.82 7.89
C PRO A 233 4.43 17.35 8.00
N TYR A 234 3.62 17.99 8.86
CA TYR A 234 2.22 17.69 9.06
C TYR A 234 1.27 18.56 8.21
N LEU A 235 1.82 19.36 7.28
CA LEU A 235 1.02 20.15 6.34
C LEU A 235 0.70 19.35 5.09
N TYR A 236 -0.55 19.46 4.68
CA TYR A 236 -1.13 18.84 3.49
C TYR A 236 -1.93 19.90 2.74
N TYR A 237 -2.19 19.66 1.46
CA TYR A 237 -3.04 20.53 0.66
C TYR A 237 -3.93 19.70 -0.26
N SER A 238 -5.06 20.29 -0.64
CA SER A 238 -5.91 19.80 -1.72
C SER A 238 -6.38 21.00 -2.55
N VAL A 239 -6.20 20.91 -3.86
CA VAL A 239 -6.79 21.80 -4.85
C VAL A 239 -8.20 21.30 -5.18
N ASN A 240 -9.19 22.18 -5.09
CA ASN A 240 -10.58 21.87 -5.33
C ASN A 240 -11.15 22.84 -6.36
N ARG A 241 -12.03 22.34 -7.22
CA ARG A 241 -12.87 23.21 -8.03
C ARG A 241 -13.98 23.81 -7.17
N VAL A 242 -14.32 25.05 -7.47
CA VAL A 242 -15.37 25.81 -6.82
C VAL A 242 -16.44 26.10 -7.85
N MET A 243 -17.69 25.87 -7.47
CA MET A 243 -18.89 26.27 -8.21
C MET A 243 -19.56 27.42 -7.48
N ILE A 244 -20.35 28.20 -8.21
CA ILE A 244 -21.21 29.22 -7.64
C ILE A 244 -22.62 28.63 -7.57
N ASP A 245 -23.20 28.59 -6.36
CA ASP A 245 -24.59 28.14 -6.17
C ASP A 245 -25.60 29.19 -6.67
N ASP A 246 -26.89 28.85 -6.66
CA ASP A 246 -27.96 29.74 -7.12
C ASP A 246 -28.05 31.06 -6.33
N ASP A 247 -27.51 31.08 -5.11
CA ASP A 247 -27.46 32.24 -4.21
C ASP A 247 -26.18 33.08 -4.38
N GLY A 248 -25.27 32.66 -5.28
CA GLY A 248 -24.01 33.35 -5.53
C GLY A 248 -22.87 32.96 -4.58
N ASN A 249 -23.04 31.95 -3.73
CA ASN A 249 -22.00 31.48 -2.82
C ASN A 249 -21.05 30.51 -3.52
N ARG A 250 -19.79 30.55 -3.12
CA ARG A 250 -18.76 29.62 -3.56
C ARG A 250 -18.89 28.30 -2.78
N ILE A 251 -19.23 27.22 -3.48
CA ILE A 251 -19.29 25.86 -2.95
C ILE A 251 -18.20 24.99 -3.58
N ILE A 252 -17.61 24.08 -2.81
CA ILE A 252 -16.62 23.14 -3.33
C ILE A 252 -17.34 22.06 -4.13
N ASP A 253 -16.90 21.85 -5.37
CA ASP A 253 -17.34 20.71 -6.19
C ASP A 253 -16.78 19.42 -5.58
N GLU A 254 -17.65 18.63 -4.94
CA GLU A 254 -17.25 17.39 -4.29
C GLU A 254 -16.81 16.31 -5.28
N ASP A 255 -17.29 16.39 -6.53
CA ASP A 255 -16.93 15.47 -7.59
C ASP A 255 -15.56 15.81 -8.20
N TYR A 256 -15.00 16.99 -7.91
CA TYR A 256 -13.78 17.53 -8.48
C TYR A 256 -12.74 17.94 -7.43
N ARG A 257 -12.38 16.99 -6.56
CA ARG A 257 -11.34 17.15 -5.53
C ARG A 257 -10.04 16.50 -5.96
N SER A 258 -8.94 17.24 -5.89
CA SER A 258 -7.61 16.62 -5.98
C SER A 258 -7.31 15.77 -4.74
N LYS A 259 -6.47 14.76 -4.93
CA LYS A 259 -5.93 13.97 -3.81
C LYS A 259 -5.23 14.88 -2.80
N ILE A 260 -5.48 14.63 -1.51
CA ILE A 260 -4.75 15.26 -0.42
C ILE A 260 -3.27 14.94 -0.59
N SER A 261 -2.46 15.98 -0.76
CA SER A 261 -1.04 15.90 -1.08
C SER A 261 -0.23 16.49 0.08
N GLN A 262 0.85 15.83 0.47
CA GLN A 262 1.75 16.35 1.50
C GLN A 262 2.71 17.38 0.89
N PHE A 263 3.06 18.43 1.64
CA PHE A 263 4.15 19.32 1.26
C PHE A 263 5.48 18.56 1.27
N LYS A 264 6.01 18.29 0.08
CA LYS A 264 7.34 17.69 -0.09
C LYS A 264 8.41 18.77 -0.02
N ARG A 265 9.58 18.40 0.52
CA ARG A 265 10.78 19.24 0.47
C ARG A 265 11.40 19.24 -0.92
#